data_AF-A0A966W5P7-F1
#
_entry.id   AF-A0A966W5P7-F1
#
_cell.length_a   1.000
_cell.length_b   1.000
_cell.length_c   1.000
_cell.angle_alpha   90.00
_cell.angle_beta   90.00
_cell.angle_gamma   90.00
#
_symmetry.space_group_name_H-M   'P 1'
#
loop_
_entity.id
_entity.type
_entity.pdbx_description
1 polymer ?
#
loop_
_entity_poly.entity_id
_entity_poly.type
_entity_poly.pdbx_seq_one_letter_code
_entity_poly.pdbx_strand_id
1 'polypeptide(L)'
;MQMNDGPVNRSRIPVDEAIVALLAQVEPVSDHERVLVQDAMGRTLVEDIPAPADVPPFDYATLDGYAVRASDTDGAAPDRPVSFEVVG
;
A
#
# COMPACT_ATOMS: atom_id res chain seq x y z
N MET A 1 37.43 23.26 41.85
CA MET A 1 36.05 22.76 41.79
C MET A 1 36.11 21.34 41.25
N GLN A 2 36.11 20.34 42.14
CA GLN A 2 36.31 18.93 41.80
C GLN A 2 35.01 18.39 41.21
N MET A 3 34.98 18.01 39.93
CA MET A 3 33.87 17.24 39.37
C MET A 3 34.04 15.79 39.83
N ASN A 4 33.10 15.34 40.63
CA ASN A 4 33.10 14.02 41.26
C ASN A 4 32.57 13.00 40.24
N ASP A 5 33.44 12.43 39.42
CA ASP A 5 33.10 11.25 38.60
C ASP A 5 33.21 10.00 39.47
N GLY A 6 32.14 9.73 40.23
CA GLY A 6 31.93 8.44 40.86
C GLY A 6 31.89 7.31 39.82
N PRO A 7 32.07 6.04 40.22
CA PRO A 7 32.11 4.93 39.28
C PRO A 7 30.78 4.82 38.53
N VAL A 8 30.79 5.17 37.24
CA VAL A 8 29.65 4.93 36.35
C VAL A 8 29.53 3.41 36.21
N ASN A 9 28.54 2.83 36.90
CA ASN A 9 28.22 1.42 36.77
C ASN A 9 27.66 1.15 35.37
N ARG A 10 28.55 0.83 34.43
CA ARG A 10 28.18 0.42 33.06
C ARG A 10 27.77 -1.04 33.07
N SER A 11 26.58 -1.32 33.58
CA SER A 11 25.95 -2.63 33.38
C SER A 11 25.79 -2.84 31.88
N ARG A 12 26.43 -3.88 31.34
CA ARG A 12 26.35 -4.26 29.93
C ARG A 12 25.13 -5.14 29.74
N ILE A 13 24.17 -4.64 28.98
CA ILE A 13 23.02 -5.41 28.50
C ILE A 13 23.26 -5.84 27.04
N PRO A 14 22.65 -6.94 26.58
CA PRO A 14 22.62 -7.31 25.18
C PRO A 14 22.10 -6.17 24.29
N VAL A 15 22.54 -6.12 23.04
CA VAL A 15 22.17 -5.05 22.08
C VAL A 15 20.66 -4.95 21.90
N ASP A 16 19.96 -6.08 21.77
CA ASP A 16 18.50 -6.09 21.59
C ASP A 16 17.77 -5.48 22.79
N GLU A 17 18.25 -5.77 24.00
CA GLU A 17 17.71 -5.18 25.24
C GLU A 17 17.98 -3.66 25.29
N ALA A 18 19.16 -3.22 24.84
CA ALA A 18 19.48 -1.80 24.74
C ALA A 18 18.59 -1.06 23.72
N ILE A 19 18.29 -1.69 22.58
CA ILE A 19 17.41 -1.11 21.56
C ILE A 19 16.00 -0.94 22.13
N VAL A 20 15.45 -1.98 22.77
CA VAL A 20 14.11 -1.90 23.38
C VAL A 20 14.06 -0.84 24.49
N ALA A 21 15.07 -0.82 25.37
CA ALA A 21 15.15 0.16 26.44
C ALA A 21 15.24 1.60 25.91
N LEU A 22 15.99 1.83 24.81
CA LEU A 22 16.11 3.14 24.19
C LEU A 22 14.79 3.57 23.51
N LEU A 23 14.16 2.67 22.75
CA LEU A 23 12.89 2.97 22.08
C LEU A 23 11.75 3.22 23.07
N ALA A 24 11.80 2.62 24.25
CA ALA A 24 10.83 2.87 25.33
C ALA A 24 10.92 4.29 25.93
N GLN A 25 12.00 5.05 25.65
CA GLN A 25 12.17 6.42 26.16
C GLN A 25 11.67 7.50 25.18
N VAL A 26 11.24 7.13 23.98
CA VAL A 26 10.81 8.07 22.95
C VAL A 26 9.33 7.90 22.64
N GLU A 27 8.65 9.02 22.46
CA GLU A 27 7.28 9.03 21.94
C GLU A 27 7.32 9.19 20.42
N PRO A 28 6.41 8.54 19.68
CA PRO A 28 6.23 8.82 18.27
C PRO A 28 5.92 10.30 18.03
N VAL A 29 6.40 10.85 16.92
CA VAL A 29 6.08 12.23 16.52
C VAL A 29 4.58 12.33 16.23
N SER A 30 3.88 13.20 16.95
CA SER A 30 2.44 13.42 16.79
C SER A 30 2.09 14.50 15.76
N ASP A 31 3.01 15.42 15.52
CA ASP A 31 2.81 16.52 14.59
C ASP A 31 2.77 16.02 13.16
N HIS A 32 1.78 16.49 12.43
CA HIS A 32 1.57 16.14 11.03
C HIS A 32 1.11 17.36 10.25
N GLU A 33 1.33 17.32 8.95
CA GLU A 33 0.91 18.34 8.02
C GLU A 33 0.38 17.69 6.73
N ARG A 34 -0.42 18.45 5.98
CA ARG A 34 -0.81 18.07 4.64
C ARG A 34 0.15 18.70 3.65
N VAL A 35 0.75 17.86 2.82
CA VAL A 35 1.64 18.28 1.73
C VAL A 35 1.04 17.87 0.39
N LEU A 36 1.54 18.47 -0.69
CA LEU A 36 1.20 18.02 -2.04
C LEU A 36 1.90 16.70 -2.34
N VAL A 37 1.33 15.88 -3.22
CA VAL A 37 1.86 14.55 -3.55
C VAL A 37 3.28 14.62 -4.08
N GLN A 38 3.63 15.66 -4.86
CA GLN A 38 4.99 15.86 -5.36
C GLN A 38 6.04 16.07 -4.25
N ASP A 39 5.62 16.53 -3.06
CA ASP A 39 6.49 16.82 -1.91
C ASP A 39 6.47 15.69 -0.87
N ALA A 40 5.72 14.61 -1.13
CA ALA A 40 5.52 13.52 -0.18
C ALA A 40 6.67 12.50 -0.14
N MET A 41 7.58 12.52 -1.11
CA MET A 41 8.68 11.54 -1.20
C MET A 41 9.57 11.59 0.06
N GLY A 42 9.75 10.44 0.71
CA GLY A 42 10.55 10.31 1.94
C GLY A 42 9.82 10.70 3.24
N ARG A 43 8.55 11.11 3.17
CA ARG A 43 7.69 11.36 4.34
C ARG A 43 7.05 10.05 4.83
N THR A 44 6.59 10.03 6.08
CA THR A 44 5.83 8.90 6.65
C THR A 44 4.36 9.30 6.76
N LEU A 45 3.44 8.40 6.39
CA LEU A 45 2.01 8.61 6.56
C LEU A 45 1.63 8.61 8.04
N VAL A 46 0.73 9.52 8.42
CA VAL A 46 0.17 9.58 9.78
C VAL A 46 -1.02 8.63 9.94
N GLU A 47 -1.72 8.32 8.84
CA GLU A 47 -2.89 7.45 8.81
C GLU A 47 -3.01 6.72 7.46
N ASP A 48 -3.85 5.69 7.41
CA ASP A 48 -4.16 4.97 6.17
C ASP A 48 -4.90 5.88 5.18
N ILE A 49 -4.60 5.74 3.88
CA ILE A 49 -5.28 6.47 2.80
C ILE A 49 -6.11 5.48 1.97
N PRO A 50 -7.42 5.33 2.23
CA PRO A 50 -8.28 4.46 1.44
C PRO A 50 -8.48 5.01 0.02
N ALA A 51 -8.68 4.12 -0.94
CA ALA A 51 -9.06 4.51 -2.30
C ALA A 51 -10.43 5.23 -2.26
N PRO A 52 -10.56 6.40 -2.91
CA PRO A 52 -11.83 7.15 -2.88
C PRO A 52 -12.88 6.57 -3.83
N ALA A 53 -12.49 5.71 -4.77
CA ALA A 53 -13.35 5.08 -5.76
C ALA A 53 -12.66 3.85 -6.38
N ASP A 54 -13.45 3.02 -7.06
CA ASP A 54 -12.95 1.93 -7.88
C ASP A 54 -12.14 2.48 -9.08
N VAL A 55 -11.06 1.77 -9.41
CA VAL A 55 -10.22 2.07 -10.59
C VAL A 55 -9.95 0.75 -11.31
N PRO A 56 -10.59 0.48 -12.46
CA PRO A 56 -11.51 1.36 -13.22
C PRO A 56 -12.87 1.56 -12.50
N PRO A 57 -13.60 2.64 -12.82
CA PRO A 57 -14.92 2.89 -12.23
C PRO A 57 -16.06 2.05 -12.85
N PHE A 58 -15.79 1.29 -13.91
CA PHE A 58 -16.74 0.43 -14.60
C PHE A 58 -16.03 -0.65 -15.43
N ASP A 59 -16.80 -1.64 -15.89
CA ASP A 59 -16.31 -2.71 -16.75
C ASP A 59 -15.91 -2.17 -18.12
N TYR A 60 -14.64 -2.32 -18.50
CA TYR A 60 -14.13 -1.90 -19.79
C TYR A 60 -13.38 -3.04 -20.49
N ALA A 61 -13.42 -3.05 -21.82
CA ALA A 61 -12.68 -4.02 -22.61
C ALA A 61 -11.19 -3.66 -22.61
N THR A 62 -10.32 -4.64 -22.34
CA THR A 62 -8.86 -4.46 -22.39
C THR A 62 -8.29 -4.67 -23.79
N LEU A 63 -9.10 -5.21 -24.70
CA LEU A 63 -8.74 -5.55 -26.08
C LEU A 63 -9.83 -5.10 -27.04
N ASP A 64 -9.45 -4.95 -28.29
CA ASP A 64 -10.40 -4.73 -29.39
C ASP A 64 -11.18 -6.02 -29.69
N GLY A 65 -12.50 -5.90 -29.83
CA GLY A 65 -13.36 -7.05 -30.12
C GLY A 65 -14.84 -6.70 -30.03
N TYR A 66 -15.68 -7.73 -29.93
CA TYR A 66 -17.13 -7.60 -29.80
C TYR A 66 -17.58 -8.06 -28.41
N ALA A 67 -18.45 -7.29 -27.77
CA ALA A 67 -19.10 -7.72 -26.53
C ALA A 67 -20.18 -8.76 -26.86
N VAL A 68 -20.07 -9.95 -26.25
CA VAL A 68 -21.05 -11.03 -26.36
C VAL A 68 -21.51 -11.49 -24.99
N ARG A 69 -22.71 -12.05 -24.88
CA ARG A 69 -23.10 -12.79 -23.69
C ARG A 69 -22.36 -14.13 -23.71
N ALA A 70 -21.62 -14.45 -22.65
CA ALA A 70 -20.80 -15.66 -22.61
C ALA A 70 -21.62 -16.94 -22.89
N SER A 71 -22.84 -17.03 -22.35
CA SER A 71 -23.76 -18.17 -22.57
C SER A 71 -24.12 -18.39 -24.04
N ASP A 72 -24.14 -17.33 -24.85
CA ASP A 72 -24.56 -17.43 -26.25
C ASP A 72 -23.44 -18.06 -27.11
N THR A 73 -22.24 -18.23 -26.56
CA THR A 73 -21.11 -18.93 -27.20
C THR A 73 -21.07 -20.43 -26.88
N ASP A 74 -21.98 -20.93 -26.05
CA ASP A 74 -21.95 -22.32 -25.62
C ASP A 74 -22.09 -23.29 -26.80
N GLY A 75 -21.20 -24.28 -26.86
CA GLY A 75 -21.16 -25.27 -27.94
C GLY A 75 -20.52 -24.79 -29.24
N ALA A 76 -20.01 -23.55 -29.30
CA ALA A 76 -19.15 -23.10 -30.39
C ALA A 76 -17.88 -23.97 -30.45
N ALA A 77 -17.56 -24.45 -31.64
CA ALA A 77 -16.35 -25.22 -31.93
C ALA A 77 -15.79 -24.81 -33.31
N PRO A 78 -14.53 -25.12 -33.64
CA PRO A 78 -13.95 -24.77 -34.93
C PRO A 78 -14.75 -25.28 -36.14
N ASP A 79 -15.41 -26.43 -36.02
CA ASP A 79 -16.28 -27.05 -37.03
C ASP A 79 -17.76 -26.70 -36.87
N ARG A 80 -18.12 -25.99 -35.79
CA ARG A 80 -19.49 -25.57 -35.46
C ARG A 80 -19.49 -24.14 -34.87
N PRO A 81 -19.27 -23.11 -35.70
CA PRO A 81 -19.25 -21.73 -35.24
C PRO A 81 -20.66 -21.22 -34.87
N VAL A 82 -20.72 -20.27 -33.93
CA VAL A 82 -21.93 -19.51 -33.62
C VAL A 82 -21.81 -18.13 -34.29
N SER A 83 -22.88 -17.72 -34.97
CA SER A 83 -22.93 -16.43 -35.67
C SER A 83 -23.66 -15.40 -34.83
N PHE A 84 -23.14 -14.17 -34.82
CA PHE A 84 -23.74 -13.03 -34.15
C PHE A 84 -23.99 -11.91 -35.17
N GLU A 85 -25.03 -11.13 -34.92
CA GLU A 85 -25.26 -9.86 -35.60
C GLU A 85 -24.65 -8.72 -34.80
N VAL A 86 -23.92 -7.83 -35.47
CA VAL A 86 -23.37 -6.63 -34.84
C VAL A 86 -24.48 -5.56 -34.80
N VAL A 87 -24.91 -5.21 -33.59
CA VAL A 87 -26.06 -4.30 -33.37
C VAL A 87 -25.64 -2.92 -32.86
N GLY A 88 -24.34 -2.64 -32.76
CA GLY A 88 -23.76 -1.38 -32.28
C GLY A 88 -22.27 -1.29 -32.57
#